data_AF-A0A948CVS9-F1
#
_entry.id   AF-A0A948CVS9-F1
#
_cell.length_a   1.000
_cell.length_b   1.000
_cell.length_c   1.000
_cell.angle_alpha   90.00
_cell.angle_beta   90.00
_cell.angle_gamma   90.00
#
_symmetry.space_group_name_H-M   'P 1'
#
loop_
_entity.id
_entity.type
_entity.pdbx_description
1 polymer ?
#
loop_
_entity_poly.entity_id
_entity_poly.type
_entity_poly.pdbx_seq_one_letter_code
_entity_poly.pdbx_strand_id
1 'polypeptide(L)'
;MPKLKIKPELLSLLTSDEFQEFRSAELVEAYLKLTGTPKLNKKQAKQFIQRNIDRLIWAGFAEALPSKMTNRPTYRLTDRFHPDNYSIGSPHRTRSAT
;
A
#
# COMPACT_ATOMS: atom_id res chain seq x y z
N MET A 1 8.80 -19.23 -0.03
CA MET A 1 8.31 -18.17 -0.95
C MET A 1 9.25 -16.98 -0.87
N PRO A 2 9.54 -16.27 -1.97
CA PRO A 2 10.30 -15.03 -1.90
C PRO A 2 9.55 -13.98 -1.07
N LYS A 3 10.27 -13.19 -0.27
CA LYS A 3 9.67 -12.09 0.51
C LYS A 3 8.91 -11.13 -0.40
N LEU A 4 7.76 -10.65 0.04
CA LEU A 4 6.99 -9.66 -0.71
C LEU A 4 7.83 -8.39 -0.87
N LYS A 5 8.10 -7.99 -2.12
CA LYS A 5 8.76 -6.71 -2.41
C LYS A 5 7.74 -5.58 -2.35
N ILE A 6 7.91 -4.67 -1.40
CA ILE A 6 7.07 -3.48 -1.18
C ILE A 6 7.87 -2.25 -1.56
N LYS A 7 7.27 -1.36 -2.34
CA LYS A 7 7.93 -0.12 -2.74
C LYS A 7 8.13 0.79 -1.51
N PRO A 8 9.28 1.49 -1.40
CA PRO A 8 9.62 2.27 -0.21
C PRO A 8 8.58 3.37 0.09
N GLU A 9 7.97 3.98 -0.93
CA GLU A 9 6.96 5.02 -0.76
C GLU A 9 5.64 4.47 -0.19
N LEU A 10 5.27 3.25 -0.58
CA LEU A 10 4.13 2.57 0.02
C LEU A 10 4.46 2.09 1.42
N LEU A 11 5.67 1.56 1.61
CA LEU A 11 6.13 1.08 2.90
C LEU A 11 6.12 2.19 3.95
N SER A 12 6.61 3.40 3.62
CA SER A 12 6.63 4.53 4.56
C SER A 12 5.24 4.92 5.07
N LEU A 13 4.19 4.73 4.25
CA LEU A 13 2.81 4.94 4.69
C LEU A 13 2.34 3.79 5.57
N LEU A 14 2.56 2.54 5.15
CA LEU A 14 2.10 1.37 5.90
C LEU A 14 2.80 1.20 7.26
N THR A 15 3.99 1.76 7.44
CA THR A 15 4.70 1.77 8.72
C THR A 15 4.41 3.01 9.56
N SER A 16 3.59 3.95 9.07
CA SER A 16 3.12 5.07 9.90
C SER A 16 1.93 4.61 10.74
N ASP A 17 1.76 5.22 11.91
CA ASP A 17 0.63 4.91 12.79
C ASP A 17 -0.73 5.26 12.16
N GLU A 18 -0.75 6.06 11.10
CA GLU A 18 -1.96 6.46 10.37
C GLU A 18 -2.60 5.31 9.59
N PHE A 19 -1.86 4.26 9.23
CA PHE A 19 -2.33 3.19 8.36
C PHE A 19 -2.33 1.80 9.01
N GLN A 20 -2.47 1.72 10.34
CA GLN A 20 -2.75 0.43 11.00
C GLN A 20 -4.12 -0.13 10.58
N GLU A 21 -5.13 0.75 10.46
CA GLU A 21 -6.45 0.46 9.89
C GLU A 21 -6.80 1.56 8.88
N PHE A 22 -7.13 1.18 7.64
CA PHE A 22 -7.26 2.15 6.54
C PHE A 22 -8.23 1.71 5.45
N ARG A 23 -8.74 2.68 4.71
CA ARG A 23 -9.46 2.45 3.44
C ARG A 23 -8.53 2.63 2.25
N SER A 24 -8.78 1.86 1.19
CA SER A 24 -8.02 1.97 -0.07
C SER A 24 -7.99 3.41 -0.62
N ALA A 25 -9.08 4.18 -0.45
CA ALA A 25 -9.14 5.57 -0.90
C ALA A 25 -8.19 6.50 -0.13
N GLU A 26 -8.11 6.35 1.19
CA GLU A 26 -7.25 7.16 2.06
C GLU A 26 -5.78 6.90 1.74
N LEU A 27 -5.42 5.62 1.56
CA LEU A 27 -4.07 5.22 1.20
C LEU A 27 -3.68 5.72 -0.21
N VAL A 28 -4.62 5.75 -1.17
CA VAL A 28 -4.39 6.34 -2.50
C VAL A 28 -4.12 7.84 -2.40
N GLU A 29 -4.89 8.58 -1.61
CA GLU A 29 -4.72 10.03 -1.47
C GLU A 29 -3.42 10.38 -0.76
N ALA A 30 -3.06 9.66 0.30
CA ALA A 30 -1.77 9.83 0.97
C ALA A 30 -0.60 9.50 0.03
N TYR A 31 -0.71 8.40 -0.73
CA TYR A 31 0.30 8.00 -1.70
C TYR A 31 0.54 9.07 -2.78
N LEU A 32 -0.52 9.73 -3.26
CA LEU A 32 -0.42 10.81 -4.25
C LEU A 32 0.21 12.10 -3.70
N LYS A 33 0.21 12.29 -2.38
CA LYS A 33 0.80 13.47 -1.72
C LYS A 33 2.29 13.32 -1.42
N LEU A 34 2.83 12.10 -1.50
CA LEU A 34 4.24 11.84 -1.22
C LEU A 34 5.16 12.53 -2.22
N THR A 35 6.06 13.37 -1.70
CA THR A 35 7.14 13.99 -2.46
C THR A 35 8.10 12.91 -2.96
N GLY A 36 8.36 12.86 -4.28
CA GLY A 36 9.29 11.89 -4.87
C GLY A 36 8.64 10.64 -5.48
N THR A 37 7.32 10.48 -5.37
CA THR A 37 6.59 9.54 -6.22
C THR A 37 6.55 10.06 -7.66
N PRO A 38 6.57 9.21 -8.70
CA PRO A 38 6.32 9.67 -10.07
C PRO A 38 4.95 10.32 -10.12
N LYS A 39 4.76 11.22 -11.10
CA LYS A 39 3.48 11.84 -11.43
C LYS A 39 2.48 10.76 -11.91
N LEU A 40 2.04 9.89 -11.01
CA LEU A 40 0.96 8.96 -11.23
C LEU A 40 -0.33 9.78 -11.24
N ASN A 41 -1.17 9.54 -12.23
CA ASN A 41 -2.53 10.03 -12.15
C ASN A 41 -3.33 9.20 -11.13
N LYS A 42 -4.48 9.73 -10.70
CA LYS A 42 -5.35 9.09 -9.69
C LYS A 42 -5.74 7.65 -10.05
N LYS A 43 -5.95 7.36 -11.34
CA LYS A 43 -6.30 6.01 -11.82
C LYS A 43 -5.15 5.03 -11.64
N GLN A 44 -3.92 5.43 -11.99
CA GLN A 44 -2.71 4.62 -11.83
C GLN A 44 -2.42 4.35 -10.36
N ALA A 45 -2.51 5.38 -9.50
CA ALA A 45 -2.33 5.22 -8.06
C ALA A 45 -3.36 4.26 -7.47
N LYS A 46 -4.64 4.38 -7.85
CA LYS A 46 -5.69 3.45 -7.41
C LYS A 46 -5.40 2.00 -7.79
N GLN A 47 -5.01 1.74 -9.04
CA GLN A 47 -4.67 0.38 -9.49
C GLN A 47 -3.44 -0.16 -8.77
N PHE A 48 -2.42 0.69 -8.57
CA PHE A 48 -1.22 0.32 -7.85
C PHE A 48 -1.52 -0.05 -6.39
N ILE A 49 -2.25 0.81 -5.67
CA ILE A 49 -2.62 0.57 -4.27
C ILE A 49 -3.47 -0.70 -4.14
N GLN A 50 -4.51 -0.86 -4.96
CA GLN A 50 -5.37 -2.04 -4.87
C GLN A 50 -4.58 -3.34 -5.09
N ARG A 51 -3.73 -3.40 -6.11
CA ARG A 51 -2.87 -4.57 -6.36
C ARG A 51 -1.94 -4.88 -5.18
N ASN A 52 -1.43 -3.86 -4.48
CA ASN A 52 -0.59 -4.11 -3.33
C ASN A 52 -1.38 -4.55 -2.11
N ILE A 53 -2.58 -4.01 -1.89
CA ILE A 53 -3.49 -4.51 -0.85
C ILE A 53 -3.80 -5.99 -1.09
N ASP A 54 -4.16 -6.37 -2.31
CA ASP A 54 -4.46 -7.78 -2.65
C ASP A 54 -3.25 -8.68 -2.38
N ARG A 55 -2.03 -8.21 -2.70
CA ARG A 55 -0.77 -8.92 -2.40
C ARG A 55 -0.47 -9.02 -0.91
N LEU A 56 -0.77 -7.97 -0.13
CA LEU A 56 -0.62 -7.98 1.33
C LEU A 56 -1.58 -9.00 1.95
N ILE A 57 -2.83 -9.03 1.51
CA ILE A 57 -3.84 -9.99 1.97
C ILE A 57 -3.41 -11.42 1.61
N TRP A 58 -2.98 -11.64 0.36
CA TRP A 58 -2.50 -12.96 -0.07
C TRP A 58 -1.29 -13.44 0.73
N ALA A 59 -0.41 -12.53 1.16
CA ALA A 59 0.72 -12.82 2.04
C ALA A 59 0.34 -12.90 3.54
N GLY A 60 -0.90 -12.61 3.91
CA GLY A 60 -1.38 -12.55 5.28
C GLY A 60 -0.88 -11.35 6.10
N PHE A 61 -0.36 -10.31 5.44
CA PHE A 61 0.13 -9.06 6.06
C PHE A 61 -0.97 -8.04 6.30
N ALA A 62 -2.10 -8.20 5.62
CA ALA A 62 -3.28 -7.40 5.83
C ALA A 62 -4.53 -8.29 5.78
N GLU A 63 -5.62 -7.83 6.35
CA GLU A 63 -6.92 -8.47 6.27
C GLU A 63 -8.00 -7.44 5.95
N ALA A 64 -9.05 -7.89 5.26
CA ALA A 64 -10.23 -7.08 5.01
C ALA A 64 -11.20 -7.26 6.19
N LEU A 65 -11.54 -6.16 6.86
CA LEU A 65 -12.53 -6.16 7.91
C LEU A 65 -13.95 -6.16 7.32
N PRO A 66 -14.89 -6.91 7.92
CA PRO A 66 -16.28 -6.91 7.47
C PRO A 66 -16.89 -5.53 7.65
N SER A 67 -17.34 -4.92 6.54
CA SER A 67 -17.95 -3.59 6.60
C SER A 67 -19.39 -3.69 7.10
N LYS A 68 -19.70 -2.97 8.18
CA LYS A 68 -21.05 -2.92 8.77
C LYS A 68 -21.98 -1.88 8.12
N MET A 69 -21.46 -0.95 7.31
CA MET A 69 -22.21 0.27 6.96
C MET A 69 -21.96 0.84 5.56
N THR A 70 -20.90 0.42 4.86
CA THR A 70 -20.62 0.91 3.49
C THR A 70 -20.14 -0.23 2.62
N ASN A 71 -20.46 -0.22 1.33
CA ASN A 71 -20.01 -1.25 0.37
C ASN A 71 -18.49 -1.18 0.07
N ARG A 72 -17.69 -0.64 1.00
CA ARG A 72 -16.25 -0.42 0.89
C ARG A 72 -15.55 -1.12 2.06
N PRO A 73 -14.60 -2.03 1.78
CA PRO A 73 -13.83 -2.69 2.82
C PRO A 73 -12.88 -1.70 3.52
N THR A 74 -12.76 -1.86 4.83
CA THR A 74 -11.64 -1.36 5.63
C THR A 74 -10.60 -2.46 5.71
N TYR A 75 -9.32 -2.11 5.68
CA TYR A 75 -8.21 -3.04 5.79
C TYR A 75 -7.43 -2.78 7.07
N ARG A 76 -6.87 -3.84 7.64
CA ARG A 76 -6.02 -3.76 8.82
C ARG A 76 -4.72 -4.51 8.59
N LEU A 77 -3.60 -3.94 9.02
CA LEU A 77 -2.31 -4.64 9.04
C LEU A 77 -2.29 -5.67 10.16
N THR A 78 -1.66 -6.82 9.90
CA THR A 78 -1.53 -7.90 10.89
C THR A 78 -0.13 -7.90 11.49
N ASP A 79 0.07 -8.63 12.58
CA ASP A 79 1.40 -8.83 13.19
C ASP A 79 2.41 -9.50 12.24
N ARG A 80 1.94 -10.12 11.16
CA ARG A 80 2.81 -10.69 10.12
C ARG A 80 3.45 -9.62 9.24
N PHE A 81 2.92 -8.39 9.23
CA PHE A 81 3.56 -7.24 8.61
C PHE A 81 4.79 -6.79 9.42
N HIS A 82 5.82 -7.63 9.43
CA HIS A 82 7.07 -7.44 10.15
C HIS A 82 8.23 -7.29 9.16
N PRO A 83 9.25 -6.45 9.43
CA PRO A 83 10.41 -6.28 8.54
C PRO A 83 11.09 -7.59 8.10
N ASP A 84 11.02 -8.63 8.92
CA ASP A 84 11.57 -9.95 8.58
C ASP A 84 10.79 -10.68 7.49
N ASN A 85 9.53 -10.32 7.23
CA ASN A 85 8.64 -11.04 6.32
C ASN A 85 8.54 -10.39 4.93
N TYR A 86 8.96 -9.14 4.78
CA TYR A 86 8.97 -8.43 3.49
C TYR A 86 10.38 -7.99 3.09
N SER A 87 10.50 -7.45 1.89
CA SER A 87 11.73 -6.80 1.43
C SER A 87 11.40 -5.47 0.76
N ILE A 88 12.33 -4.53 0.85
CA ILE A 88 12.18 -3.22 0.22
C ILE A 88 12.46 -3.39 -1.28
N GLY A 89 11.48 -3.04 -2.11
CA GLY A 89 11.58 -3.02 -3.56
C GLY A 89 12.24 -1.74 -4.08
N SER A 90 12.40 -1.64 -5.40
CA SER A 90 12.88 -0.40 -6.00
C SER A 90 11.82 0.70 -5.90
N PRO A 91 12.23 1.98 -5.72
CA PRO A 91 11.35 3.13 -5.82
C PRO A 91 10.52 3.08 -7.11
N HIS A 92 9.36 3.73 -7.10
CA HIS A 92 8.68 3.98 -8.34
C HIS A 92 9.58 4.83 -9.25
N ARG A 93 9.85 4.36 -10.46
CA ARG A 93 10.70 5.10 -11.41
C ARG A 93 10.06 6.46 -11.68
N THR A 94 10.75 7.52 -11.29
CA THR A 94 10.54 8.83 -11.90
C THR A 94 10.95 8.67 -13.35
N ARG A 95 10.00 8.81 -14.27
CA ARG A 95 10.35 8.90 -15.69
C ARG A 95 11.04 10.26 -15.82
N SER A 96 12.37 10.25 -15.79
CA SER A 96 13.17 11.40 -16.18
C SER A 96 12.69 11.79 -17.58
N ALA A 97 12.23 13.02 -17.75
CA ALA A 97 12.03 13.56 -19.09
C ALA A 97 13.41 13.63 -19.73
N THR A 98 13.67 12.74 -20.68
CA THR A 98 14.73 12.92 -21.68
C THR A 98 14.16 13.80 -22.78
#